data_AF-A0A3C1BUB8-F1
#
_entry.id   AF-A0A3C1BUB8-F1
#
_cell.length_a   1.000
_cell.length_b   1.000
_cell.length_c   1.000
_cell.angle_alpha   90.00
_cell.angle_beta   90.00
_cell.angle_gamma   90.00
#
_symmetry.space_group_name_H-M   'P 1'
#
loop_
_entity.id
_entity.type
_entity.pdbx_description
1 polymer ?
#
loop_
_entity_poly.entity_id
_entity_poly.type
_entity_poly.pdbx_seq_one_letter_code
_entity_poly.pdbx_strand_id
1 'polypeptide(L)' 'MENGCSVALLKHRSPSCGSTLIYDGSFSGKKIEGKGVAGELLARNGIRLFSEETLEEAIKYIEEE' A
#
# COMPACT_ATOMS: atom_id res chain seq x y z
N MET A 1 7.15 -3.23 -15.49
CA MET A 1 7.79 -2.03 -14.91
C MET A 1 9.22 -1.97 -15.37
N GLU A 2 9.63 -0.83 -15.92
CA GLU A 2 10.95 -0.64 -16.54
C GLU A 2 12.12 -0.82 -15.54
N ASN A 3 11.86 -0.61 -14.25
CA ASN A 3 12.87 -0.65 -13.19
C ASN A 3 12.92 -1.95 -12.38
N GLY A 4 12.11 -2.97 -12.71
CA GLY A 4 12.12 -4.26 -12.00
C GLY A 4 11.66 -4.23 -10.53
N CYS A 5 10.92 -3.19 -10.10
CA CYS A 5 10.44 -3.11 -8.72
C CYS A 5 9.36 -4.16 -8.43
N SER A 6 9.55 -4.96 -7.37
CA SER A 6 8.58 -5.95 -6.87
C SER A 6 7.80 -5.47 -5.64
N VAL A 7 8.31 -4.46 -4.92
CA VAL A 7 7.78 -4.01 -3.63
C VAL A 7 7.58 -2.49 -3.59
N ALA A 8 6.53 -2.03 -2.90
CA ALA A 8 6.30 -0.61 -2.59
C ALA A 8 5.94 -0.40 -1.11
N LEU A 9 6.66 0.53 -0.46
CA LEU A 9 6.35 1.02 0.88
C LEU A 9 5.56 2.33 0.78
N LEU A 10 4.34 2.34 1.30
CA LEU A 10 3.38 3.42 1.08
C LEU A 10 2.86 4.00 2.40
N LYS A 11 2.66 5.32 2.44
CA LYS A 11 2.09 6.00 3.60
C LYS A 11 0.67 5.50 3.88
N HIS A 12 0.47 4.94 5.06
CA HIS A 12 -0.80 4.37 5.47
C HIS A 12 -1.95 5.41 5.47
N ARG A 13 -3.18 4.96 5.16
CA ARG A 13 -4.45 5.73 5.16
C ARG A 13 -4.61 6.82 4.10
N SER A 14 -3.64 7.01 3.22
CA SER A 14 -3.76 7.97 2.12
C SER A 14 -4.80 7.50 1.09
N PRO A 15 -5.72 8.37 0.61
CA PRO A 15 -6.63 8.02 -0.49
C PRO A 15 -5.89 7.75 -1.82
N SER A 16 -4.62 8.13 -1.93
CA SER A 16 -3.76 7.77 -3.06
C SER A 16 -2.94 6.51 -2.78
N CYS A 17 -2.25 6.46 -1.64
CA CYS A 17 -1.21 5.46 -1.38
C CYS A 17 -1.61 4.37 -0.36
N GLY A 18 -2.79 4.44 0.25
CA GLY A 18 -3.23 3.47 1.25
C GLY A 18 -3.22 2.04 0.70
N SER A 19 -2.72 1.09 1.48
CA SER A 19 -2.58 -0.32 1.07
C SER A 19 -3.71 -1.23 1.59
N THR A 20 -4.37 -0.84 2.69
CA THR A 20 -5.38 -1.66 3.40
C THR A 20 -6.55 -0.84 3.96
N LEU A 21 -6.30 0.40 4.36
CA LEU A 21 -7.31 1.34 4.85
C LEU A 21 -7.19 2.68 4.11
N ILE A 22 -8.33 3.30 3.81
CA ILE A 22 -8.44 4.66 3.26
C ILE A 22 -9.54 5.44 3.95
N TYR A 23 -9.51 6.77 3.85
CA TYR A 23 -10.65 7.60 4.26
C TYR A 23 -11.86 7.37 3.36
N ASP A 24 -13.06 7.41 3.94
CA ASP A 24 -14.31 7.11 3.24
C ASP A 24 -14.84 8.26 2.34
N GLY A 25 -14.13 9.39 2.28
CA GLY A 25 -14.48 10.55 1.46
C GLY A 25 -15.61 11.42 2.02
N SER A 26 -16.21 11.07 3.16
CA SER A 26 -17.29 11.85 3.80
C SER A 26 -16.81 13.02 4.64
N PHE A 27 -15.48 13.22 4.76
CA PHE A 27 -14.85 14.18 5.67
C PHE A 27 -15.18 13.94 7.17
N SER A 28 -15.71 12.78 7.52
CA SER A 28 -15.99 12.40 8.92
C SER A 28 -14.76 11.87 9.68
N GLY A 29 -13.62 11.70 9.00
CA GLY A 29 -12.44 11.03 9.55
C GLY A 29 -12.57 9.50 9.63
N LYS A 30 -13.72 8.94 9.21
CA LYS A 30 -13.94 7.50 9.15
C LYS A 30 -13.04 6.86 8.08
N LYS A 31 -12.56 5.67 8.41
CA LYS A 31 -11.73 4.84 7.55
C LYS A 31 -12.53 3.60 7.15
N ILE A 32 -12.29 3.14 5.93
CA ILE A 32 -12.85 1.91 5.38
C ILE A 32 -11.73 1.03 4.85
N GLU A 33 -11.99 -0.27 4.79
CA GLU A 33 -11.12 -1.19 4.07
C GLU A 33 -11.06 -0.80 2.60
N GLY A 34 -9.85 -0.70 2.07
CA GLY A 34 -9.63 -0.27 0.70
C GLY A 34 -8.20 0.18 0.44
N LYS A 35 -7.85 0.22 -0.85
CA LYS A 35 -6.57 0.74 -1.33
C LYS A 35 -6.79 2.11 -1.94
N GLY A 36 -5.79 2.97 -1.77
CA GLY A 36 -5.74 4.23 -2.50
C GLY A 36 -5.52 3.99 -3.99
N VAL A 37 -5.81 4.99 -4.82
CA VAL A 37 -5.78 4.86 -6.29
C VAL A 37 -4.42 4.34 -6.80
N ALA A 38 -3.31 4.88 -6.29
CA ALA A 38 -1.98 4.42 -6.65
C ALA A 38 -1.68 3.03 -6.07
N GLY A 39 -2.06 2.77 -4.82
CA GLY A 39 -1.90 1.45 -4.19
C GLY A 39 -2.59 0.35 -4.99
N GLU A 40 -3.83 0.58 -5.42
CA GLU A 40 -4.59 -0.37 -6.23
C GLU A 40 -3.91 -0.64 -7.58
N LEU A 41 -3.42 0.41 -8.26
CA LEU A 41 -2.71 0.25 -9.53
C LEU A 41 -1.42 -0.57 -9.36
N LEU A 42 -0.62 -0.29 -8.34
CA LEU A 42 0.62 -1.02 -8.06
C LEU A 42 0.32 -2.51 -7.75
N ALA A 43 -0.68 -2.78 -6.91
CA ALA A 43 -1.10 -4.15 -6.59
C ALA A 43 -1.55 -4.93 -7.83
N ARG A 44 -2.32 -4.30 -8.74
CA ARG A 44 -2.74 -4.93 -10.00
C ARG A 44 -1.59 -5.24 -10.94
N ASN A 45 -0.47 -4.53 -10.82
CA ASN A 45 0.76 -4.78 -11.58
C ASN A 45 1.70 -5.78 -10.90
N GLY A 46 1.24 -6.48 -9.85
CA GLY A 46 2.03 -7.50 -9.16
C GLY A 46 3.02 -6.95 -8.14
N ILE A 47 2.97 -5.65 -7.81
CA ILE A 47 3.78 -5.11 -6.73
C ILE A 47 3.17 -5.47 -5.38
N ARG A 48 3.99 -6.02 -4.48
CA ARG A 48 3.63 -6.22 -3.08
C ARG A 48 3.66 -4.89 -2.32
N LEU A 49 2.56 -4.55 -1.65
CA LEU A 49 2.44 -3.30 -0.90
C LEU A 49 2.68 -3.52 0.59
N PHE A 50 3.42 -2.60 1.20
CA PHE A 50 3.61 -2.49 2.64
C PHE A 50 3.35 -1.05 3.10
N SER A 51 3.20 -0.84 4.40
CA SER A 51 3.15 0.48 5.02
C SER A 51 4.15 0.60 6.16
N GLU A 52 4.24 1.79 6.77
CA GLU A 52 5.04 1.98 7.99
C GLU A 52 4.60 1.09 9.16
N GLU A 53 3.37 0.54 9.13
CA GLU A 53 2.85 -0.38 10.15
C GLU A 53 3.26 -1.84 9.90
N THR A 54 3.67 -2.19 8.67
CA THR A 54 4.05 -3.55 8.25
C THR A 54 5.52 -3.61 7.82
N LEU A 55 6.38 -2.79 8.42
CA LEU A 55 7.79 -2.66 8.01
C LEU A 55 8.57 -3.97 8.25
N GLU A 56 8.32 -4.65 9.36
CA GLU A 56 8.96 -5.93 9.67
C GLU A 56 8.60 -7.02 8.65
N GLU A 57 7.35 -7.05 8.19
CA GLU A 57 6.90 -7.95 7.13
C GLU A 57 7.57 -7.63 5.80
N ALA A 58 7.76 -6.33 5.50
CA ALA A 58 8.45 -5.89 4.29
C ALA A 58 9.91 -6.36 4.27
N ILE A 59 10.60 -6.23 5.40
CA ILE A 59 12.00 -6.68 5.53
C ILE A 59 12.09 -8.19 5.32
N LYS A 60 11.26 -8.97 6.03
CA LYS A 60 11.22 -10.44 5.88
C LYS A 60 10.94 -10.85 4.43
N TYR A 61 9.97 -10.21 3.78
CA TYR A 61 9.63 -10.49 2.39
C TYR A 61 10.83 -10.29 1.46
N ILE A 62 11.61 -9.22 1.65
CA ILE A 62 12.79 -8.91 0.82
C ILE A 62 13.97 -9.84 1.13
N GLU A 63 14.11 -10.31 2.37
CA GLU A 63 15.20 -11.23 2.77
C GLU A 63 14.92 -12.68 2.37
N GLU A 64 13.66 -13.06 2.17
CA GLU A 64 13.21 -14.40 1.78
C GLU A 64 13.09 -14.60 0.25
N GLU A 65 13.22 -13.54 -0.55
CA GLU A 65 13.17 -13.52 -2.03
C GLU A 65 14.56 -13.71 -2.67
#